data_AF-A0A2P2IBJ4-F1
#
_entry.id   AF-A0A2P2IBJ4-F1
#
_cell.length_a   1.000
_cell.length_b   1.000
_cell.length_c   1.000
_cell.angle_alpha   90.00
_cell.angle_beta   90.00
_cell.angle_gamma   90.00
#
_symmetry.space_group_name_H-M   'P 1'
#
loop_
_entity.id
_entity.type
_entity.pdbx_description
1 polymer ?
#
loop_
_entity_poly.entity_id
_entity_poly.type
_entity_poly.pdbx_seq_one_letter_code
_entity_poly.pdbx_strand_id
1 'polypeptide(L)'
;MVVGRRYRYIYPVEKIMSSEIEILKRCGELTGTYDVSEFTDKKGQLLKEKIRKVEVSYNNGELVFLGNSFMPKQVRIMSGYILTGEKKILPGKYLTLEKIILSNELKEIIIEEVDNILEVNVLNVEKIKDIYIFYVLKNKKGEVIGKNASNIKALRKKYGKIVVKTV
;
A
#
# COMPACT_ATOMS: atom_id res chain seq x y z
N MET A 1 8.48 2.52 -6.22
CA MET A 1 7.22 2.25 -6.93
C MET A 1 6.28 1.42 -6.07
N VAL A 2 4.99 1.33 -6.41
CA VAL A 2 4.10 0.33 -5.80
C VAL A 2 4.51 -1.05 -6.32
N VAL A 3 4.87 -1.96 -5.42
CA VAL A 3 5.34 -3.31 -5.76
C VAL A 3 4.26 -4.37 -5.59
N GLY A 4 3.17 -4.03 -4.91
CA GLY A 4 2.04 -4.95 -4.77
C GLY A 4 0.80 -4.30 -4.19
N ARG A 5 -0.31 -5.01 -4.29
CA ARG A 5 -1.59 -4.68 -3.65
C ARG A 5 -2.16 -5.93 -3.00
N ARG A 6 -2.85 -5.73 -1.88
CA ARG A 6 -3.69 -6.73 -1.23
C ARG A 6 -5.13 -6.27 -1.28
N TYR A 7 -5.99 -7.08 -1.87
CA TYR A 7 -7.43 -6.88 -1.94
C TYR A 7 -8.15 -7.93 -1.10
N ARG A 8 -9.26 -7.52 -0.49
CA ARG A 8 -10.24 -8.43 0.13
C ARG A 8 -11.55 -8.37 -0.65
N TYR A 9 -12.20 -9.52 -0.81
CA TYR A 9 -13.49 -9.64 -1.45
C TYR A 9 -14.44 -10.45 -0.57
N ILE A 10 -15.48 -9.78 -0.06
CA ILE A 10 -16.44 -10.35 0.90
C ILE A 10 -17.79 -10.44 0.21
N TYR A 11 -18.16 -11.63 -0.24
CA TYR A 11 -19.38 -11.85 -1.02
C TYR A 11 -20.48 -12.48 -0.15
N PRO A 12 -21.77 -12.15 -0.37
CA PRO A 12 -22.85 -12.73 0.43
C PRO A 12 -22.89 -14.25 0.27
N VAL A 13 -22.93 -14.97 1.39
CA VAL A 13 -22.84 -16.43 1.46
C VAL A 13 -23.96 -17.09 0.67
N GLU A 14 -25.17 -16.53 0.72
CA GLU A 14 -26.35 -17.02 0.02
C GLU A 14 -26.25 -16.93 -1.51
N LYS A 15 -25.25 -16.22 -2.04
CA LYS A 15 -24.98 -16.06 -3.48
C LYS A 15 -23.79 -16.89 -3.96
N ILE A 16 -23.09 -17.55 -3.05
CA ILE A 16 -21.99 -18.46 -3.38
C ILE A 16 -22.60 -19.76 -3.89
N MET A 17 -22.15 -20.22 -5.06
CA MET A 17 -22.66 -21.45 -5.68
C MET A 17 -21.68 -22.61 -5.59
N SER A 18 -20.42 -22.33 -5.22
CA SER A 18 -19.37 -23.34 -5.10
C SER A 18 -19.19 -23.79 -3.66
N SER A 19 -18.89 -25.07 -3.48
CA SER A 19 -18.52 -25.62 -2.18
C SER A 19 -17.17 -25.08 -1.72
N GLU A 20 -16.91 -25.13 -0.41
CA GLU A 20 -15.64 -24.67 0.15
C GLU A 20 -14.43 -25.43 -0.44
N ILE A 21 -14.59 -26.74 -0.70
CA ILE A 21 -13.55 -27.57 -1.33
C ILE A 21 -13.22 -27.05 -2.74
N GLU A 22 -14.24 -26.73 -3.54
CA GLU A 22 -14.04 -26.17 -4.89
C GLU A 22 -13.40 -24.78 -4.86
N ILE A 23 -13.83 -23.95 -3.90
CA ILE A 23 -13.26 -22.61 -3.70
C ILE A 23 -11.76 -22.72 -3.40
N LEU A 24 -11.38 -23.56 -2.43
CA LEU A 24 -9.98 -23.76 -2.06
C LEU A 24 -9.15 -24.33 -3.22
N LYS A 25 -9.71 -25.29 -3.97
CA LYS A 25 -9.07 -25.83 -5.18
C LYS A 25 -8.79 -24.72 -6.21
N ARG A 26 -9.80 -23.91 -6.55
CA ARG A 26 -9.66 -22.81 -7.52
C ARG A 26 -8.71 -21.71 -7.05
N CYS A 27 -8.68 -21.41 -5.74
CA CYS A 27 -7.68 -20.51 -5.17
C CYS A 27 -6.24 -21.01 -5.43
N GLY A 28 -6.01 -22.32 -5.28
CA GLY A 28 -4.74 -22.96 -5.63
C GLY A 28 -4.40 -22.86 -7.11
N GLU A 29 -5.36 -23.20 -7.99
CA GLU A 29 -5.19 -23.13 -9.46
C GLU A 29 -4.85 -21.71 -9.96
N LEU A 30 -5.44 -20.68 -9.34
CA LEU A 30 -5.26 -19.28 -9.73
C LEU A 30 -4.06 -18.60 -9.08
N THR A 31 -3.35 -19.30 -8.19
CA THR A 31 -2.14 -18.79 -7.55
C THR A 31 -0.93 -19.11 -8.41
N GLY A 32 -0.15 -18.08 -8.78
CA GLY A 32 1.04 -18.24 -9.60
C GLY A 32 1.41 -16.98 -10.36
N THR A 33 2.27 -17.16 -11.37
CA THR A 33 2.65 -16.10 -12.32
C THR A 33 2.29 -16.54 -13.73
N TYR A 34 1.28 -15.91 -14.33
CA TYR A 34 0.69 -16.34 -15.60
C TYR A 34 0.00 -15.18 -16.33
N ASP A 35 -0.37 -15.40 -17.59
CA ASP A 35 -1.17 -14.45 -18.38
C ASP A 35 -2.62 -14.42 -17.87
N VAL A 36 -3.06 -13.26 -17.37
CA VAL A 36 -4.40 -13.08 -16.79
C VAL A 36 -5.40 -12.45 -17.76
N SER A 37 -5.13 -12.48 -19.07
CA SER A 37 -5.96 -11.85 -20.12
C SER A 37 -7.40 -12.37 -20.18
N GLU A 38 -7.63 -13.58 -19.69
CA GLU A 38 -8.97 -14.16 -19.56
C GLU A 38 -9.77 -13.58 -18.38
N PHE A 39 -9.09 -12.94 -17.43
CA PHE A 39 -9.67 -12.31 -16.25
C PHE A 39 -9.68 -10.79 -16.40
N THR A 40 -10.02 -10.26 -17.56
CA THR A 40 -10.16 -8.81 -17.75
C THR A 40 -11.20 -8.48 -18.81
N ASP A 41 -11.58 -7.22 -18.92
CA ASP A 41 -12.32 -6.73 -20.08
C ASP A 41 -11.41 -6.33 -21.25
N LYS A 42 -12.04 -5.90 -22.35
CA LYS A 42 -11.37 -5.40 -23.56
C LYS A 42 -10.31 -4.33 -23.26
N LYS A 43 -10.51 -3.47 -22.25
CA LYS A 43 -9.53 -2.44 -21.90
C LYS A 43 -8.25 -3.05 -21.33
N GLY A 44 -8.37 -4.04 -20.45
CA GLY A 44 -7.17 -4.72 -19.95
C GLY A 44 -6.48 -5.58 -20.99
N GLN A 45 -7.20 -6.16 -21.95
CA GLN A 45 -6.61 -6.92 -23.06
C GLN A 45 -5.70 -6.06 -23.96
N LEU A 46 -5.94 -4.75 -24.02
CA LEU A 46 -5.12 -3.78 -24.75
C LEU A 46 -3.82 -3.40 -24.02
N LEU A 47 -3.65 -3.80 -22.76
CA LEU A 47 -2.40 -3.55 -22.03
C LEU A 47 -1.26 -4.39 -22.62
N LYS A 48 -0.07 -3.77 -22.72
CA LYS A 48 1.14 -4.45 -23.22
C LYS A 48 1.52 -5.64 -22.33
N GLU A 49 1.57 -5.39 -21.02
CA GLU A 49 1.96 -6.38 -20.03
C GLU A 49 0.73 -7.14 -19.55
N LYS A 50 0.73 -8.46 -19.72
CA LYS A 50 -0.41 -9.34 -19.43
C LYS A 50 -0.12 -10.37 -18.34
N ILE A 51 1.15 -10.62 -18.06
CA ILE A 51 1.56 -11.57 -17.03
C ILE A 51 1.47 -10.89 -15.66
N ARG A 52 0.85 -11.57 -14.69
CA ARG A 52 0.73 -11.08 -13.31
C ARG A 52 1.13 -12.17 -12.33
N LYS A 53 1.74 -11.77 -11.21
CA LYS A 53 1.91 -12.64 -10.05
C LYS A 53 0.72 -12.42 -9.11
N VAL A 54 -0.02 -13.48 -8.83
CA VAL A 54 -1.21 -13.47 -7.97
C VAL A 54 -1.12 -14.62 -6.97
N GLU A 55 -1.42 -14.34 -5.72
CA GLU A 55 -1.65 -15.29 -4.64
C GLU A 55 -3.08 -15.10 -4.16
N VAL A 56 -3.86 -16.18 -4.15
CA VAL A 56 -5.28 -16.16 -3.78
C VAL A 56 -5.50 -17.11 -2.61
N SER A 57 -6.25 -16.66 -1.61
CA SER A 57 -6.66 -17.50 -0.48
C SER A 57 -8.11 -17.22 -0.11
N TYR A 58 -8.74 -18.21 0.52
CA TYR A 58 -10.08 -18.10 1.06
C TYR A 58 -10.06 -18.49 2.53
N ASN A 59 -10.46 -17.58 3.41
CA ASN A 59 -10.51 -17.81 4.85
C ASN A 59 -11.71 -17.05 5.44
N ASN A 60 -12.46 -17.67 6.34
CA ASN A 60 -13.58 -17.05 7.06
C ASN A 60 -14.61 -16.34 6.16
N GLY A 61 -14.92 -16.91 4.98
CA GLY A 61 -15.88 -16.30 4.06
C GLY A 61 -15.30 -15.20 3.15
N GLU A 62 -14.01 -14.93 3.24
CA GLU A 62 -13.35 -13.84 2.51
C GLU A 62 -12.32 -14.38 1.52
N LEU A 63 -12.35 -13.86 0.29
CA LEU A 63 -11.26 -14.03 -0.66
C LEU A 63 -10.22 -12.93 -0.46
N VAL A 64 -8.95 -13.33 -0.39
CA VAL A 64 -7.81 -12.41 -0.31
C VAL A 64 -6.95 -12.59 -1.55
N PHE A 65 -6.67 -11.49 -2.23
CA PHE A 65 -5.82 -11.43 -3.41
C PHE A 65 -4.59 -10.59 -3.11
N LEU A 66 -3.42 -11.21 -3.16
CA LEU A 66 -2.13 -10.52 -3.09
C LEU A 66 -1.47 -10.60 -4.47
N GLY A 67 -1.00 -9.48 -5.01
CA GLY A 67 -0.35 -9.51 -6.31
C GLY A 67 0.49 -8.29 -6.60
N ASN A 68 1.38 -8.40 -7.59
CA ASN A 68 2.25 -7.29 -8.00
C ASN A 68 1.44 -6.15 -8.65
N SER A 69 0.49 -6.52 -9.51
CA SER A 69 -0.51 -5.63 -10.09
C SER A 69 -1.73 -6.43 -10.55
N PHE A 70 -2.82 -5.72 -10.85
CA PHE A 70 -4.07 -6.34 -11.29
C PHE A 70 -4.60 -5.60 -12.52
N MET A 71 -5.10 -6.35 -13.50
CA MET A 71 -5.80 -5.81 -14.66
C MET A 71 -7.19 -5.28 -14.27
N PRO A 72 -7.79 -4.40 -15.09
CA PRO A 72 -9.17 -3.96 -14.90
C PRO A 72 -10.12 -5.12 -14.67
N LYS A 73 -10.90 -5.06 -13.59
CA LYS A 73 -11.90 -6.08 -13.20
C LYS A 73 -11.34 -7.47 -12.86
N GLN A 74 -10.02 -7.69 -12.87
CA GLN A 74 -9.42 -8.99 -12.64
C GLN A 74 -9.87 -9.65 -11.36
N VAL A 75 -9.72 -8.98 -10.23
CA VAL A 75 -10.14 -9.52 -8.92
C VAL A 75 -11.62 -9.92 -8.92
N ARG A 76 -12.48 -9.15 -9.59
CA ARG A 76 -13.92 -9.39 -9.64
C ARG A 76 -14.30 -10.58 -10.53
N ILE A 77 -13.58 -10.78 -11.64
CA ILE A 77 -13.80 -11.91 -12.56
C ILE A 77 -13.24 -13.19 -11.94
N MET A 78 -12.04 -13.13 -11.34
CA MET A 78 -11.46 -14.25 -10.60
C MET A 78 -12.37 -14.66 -9.45
N SER A 79 -12.89 -13.70 -8.67
CA SER A 79 -13.86 -13.99 -7.60
C SER A 79 -15.13 -14.65 -8.13
N GLY A 80 -15.60 -14.24 -9.32
CA GLY A 80 -16.70 -14.91 -10.01
C GLY A 80 -16.39 -16.38 -10.25
N TYR A 81 -15.25 -16.68 -10.88
CA TYR A 81 -14.88 -18.04 -11.19
C TYR A 81 -14.70 -18.89 -9.92
N ILE A 82 -14.06 -18.34 -8.89
CA ILE A 82 -13.84 -19.04 -7.62
C ILE A 82 -15.17 -19.37 -6.93
N LEU A 83 -16.03 -18.37 -6.71
CA LEU A 83 -17.24 -18.50 -5.87
C LEU A 83 -18.44 -19.09 -6.61
N THR A 84 -18.44 -19.04 -7.94
CA THR A 84 -19.61 -19.41 -8.75
C THR A 84 -19.32 -20.39 -9.87
N GLY A 85 -18.05 -20.68 -10.17
CA GLY A 85 -17.63 -21.51 -11.31
C GLY A 85 -17.65 -20.78 -12.66
N GLU A 86 -18.19 -19.56 -12.72
CA GLU A 86 -18.32 -18.78 -13.95
C GLU A 86 -17.38 -17.57 -13.96
N LYS A 87 -16.73 -17.28 -15.08
CA LYS A 87 -15.91 -16.07 -15.29
C LYS A 87 -16.77 -14.81 -15.48
N LYS A 88 -17.68 -14.55 -14.55
CA LYS A 88 -18.53 -13.36 -14.54
C LYS A 88 -17.95 -12.27 -13.66
N ILE A 89 -18.24 -11.02 -14.02
CA ILE A 89 -17.80 -9.86 -13.26
C ILE A 89 -18.72 -9.70 -12.04
N LEU A 90 -18.27 -10.12 -10.85
CA LEU A 90 -19.03 -9.89 -9.62
C LEU A 90 -19.05 -8.40 -9.22
N PRO A 91 -20.01 -7.91 -8.40
CA PRO A 91 -20.12 -6.48 -8.06
C PRO A 91 -18.90 -5.90 -7.34
N GLY A 92 -18.57 -4.64 -7.63
CA GLY A 92 -17.42 -3.95 -7.02
C GLY A 92 -17.62 -3.55 -5.55
N LYS A 93 -18.87 -3.44 -5.09
CA LYS A 93 -19.20 -3.03 -3.71
C LYS A 93 -18.69 -3.98 -2.61
N TYR A 94 -18.28 -5.18 -3.01
CA TYR A 94 -17.72 -6.23 -2.14
C TYR A 94 -16.19 -6.26 -2.15
N LEU A 95 -15.54 -5.44 -2.99
CA LEU A 95 -14.09 -5.38 -3.16
C LEU A 95 -13.49 -4.22 -2.37
N THR A 96 -12.51 -4.52 -1.53
CA THR A 96 -11.78 -3.53 -0.75
C THR A 96 -10.28 -3.63 -1.05
N LEU A 97 -9.64 -2.50 -1.37
CA LEU A 97 -8.18 -2.39 -1.36
C LEU A 97 -7.73 -2.30 0.11
N GLU A 98 -7.15 -3.36 0.63
CA GLU A 98 -6.75 -3.45 2.04
C GLU A 98 -5.36 -2.82 2.27
N LYS A 99 -4.41 -3.10 1.37
CA LYS A 99 -3.04 -2.65 1.54
C LYS A 99 -2.34 -2.38 0.21
N ILE A 100 -1.61 -1.27 0.15
CA ILE A 100 -0.64 -1.00 -0.90
C ILE A 100 0.75 -1.35 -0.37
N ILE A 101 1.52 -2.12 -1.13
CA ILE A 101 2.89 -2.49 -0.78
C ILE A 101 3.82 -1.59 -1.57
N LEU A 102 4.57 -0.74 -0.86
CA LEU A 102 5.54 0.18 -1.44
C LEU A 102 6.93 -0.47 -1.51
N SER A 103 7.70 -0.15 -2.55
CA SER A 103 9.12 -0.50 -2.60
C SER A 103 9.87 0.13 -1.44
N ASN A 104 10.96 -0.50 -1.01
CA ASN A 104 11.82 0.05 0.03
C ASN A 104 12.36 1.44 -0.36
N GLU A 105 12.75 1.62 -1.62
CA GLU A 105 13.14 2.92 -2.18
C GLU A 105 12.08 4.02 -1.98
N LEU A 106 10.79 3.70 -2.15
CA LEU A 106 9.74 4.68 -1.90
C LEU A 106 9.60 4.96 -0.41
N LYS A 107 9.65 3.93 0.44
CA LYS A 107 9.57 4.12 1.88
C LYS A 107 10.68 5.03 2.40
N GLU A 108 11.87 4.96 1.81
CA GLU A 108 13.00 5.81 2.17
C GLU A 108 12.83 7.29 1.81
N ILE A 109 11.90 7.62 0.90
CA ILE A 109 11.65 9.01 0.47
C ILE A 109 10.32 9.58 0.97
N ILE A 110 9.52 8.80 1.71
CA ILE A 110 8.29 9.30 2.32
C ILE A 110 8.67 10.26 3.45
N ILE A 111 8.03 11.43 3.41
CA ILE A 111 8.11 12.44 4.45
C ILE A 111 6.86 12.27 5.31
N GLU A 112 7.06 12.01 6.59
CA GLU A 112 5.99 11.84 7.57
C GLU A 112 6.04 12.96 8.61
N GLU A 113 4.87 13.48 8.99
CA GLU A 113 4.75 14.45 10.07
C GLU A 113 5.00 13.76 11.42
N VAL A 114 5.65 14.48 12.34
CA VAL A 114 6.05 13.98 13.66
C VAL A 114 5.47 14.88 14.75
N ASP A 115 4.27 14.51 15.21
CA ASP A 115 3.50 15.32 16.16
C ASP A 115 4.04 15.29 17.61
N ASN A 116 4.90 14.34 17.95
CA ASN A 116 5.37 14.13 19.32
C ASN A 116 6.65 14.89 19.68
N ILE A 117 7.19 15.71 18.78
CA ILE A 117 8.37 16.54 19.03
C ILE A 117 7.94 18.00 19.25
N LEU A 118 7.98 18.41 20.51
CA LEU A 118 7.71 19.78 20.93
C LEU A 118 9.02 20.43 21.39
N GLU A 119 9.64 21.19 20.48
CA GLU A 119 10.88 21.93 20.75
C GLU A 119 10.64 23.44 20.58
N VAL A 120 11.27 24.24 21.44
CA VAL A 120 11.10 25.69 21.43
C VAL A 120 11.53 26.27 20.09
N ASN A 121 10.73 27.18 19.54
CA ASN A 121 10.94 27.82 18.23
C ASN A 121 10.88 26.87 17.01
N VAL A 122 10.42 25.63 17.18
CA VAL A 122 10.15 24.70 16.07
C VAL A 122 8.64 24.67 15.84
N LEU A 123 8.22 24.93 14.61
CA LEU A 123 6.80 25.00 14.22
C LEU A 123 6.23 23.63 13.87
N ASN A 124 6.99 22.86 13.11
CA ASN A 124 6.63 21.52 12.68
C ASN A 124 7.90 20.67 12.55
N VAL A 125 7.76 19.38 12.72
CA VAL A 125 8.79 18.40 12.46
C VAL A 125 8.28 17.37 11.48
N GLU A 126 9.02 17.20 10.39
CA GLU A 126 8.84 16.09 9.49
C GLU A 126 10.03 15.14 9.61
N LYS A 127 9.85 13.89 9.18
CA LYS A 127 10.92 12.90 9.12
C LYS A 127 10.94 12.23 7.75
N ILE A 128 12.15 12.10 7.20
CA ILE A 128 12.45 11.31 6.01
C ILE A 128 13.59 10.36 6.35
N LYS A 129 13.34 9.05 6.26
CA LYS A 129 14.29 8.00 6.68
C LYS A 129 14.80 8.27 8.11
N ASP A 130 16.08 8.59 8.27
CA ASP A 130 16.73 8.85 9.56
C ASP A 130 17.00 10.34 9.81
N ILE A 131 16.41 11.23 9.00
CA ILE A 131 16.62 12.67 9.03
C ILE A 131 15.32 13.35 9.47
N TYR A 132 15.41 14.13 10.53
CA TYR A 132 14.35 15.06 10.94
C TYR A 132 14.54 16.41 10.24
N ILE A 133 13.43 17.00 9.82
CA ILE A 133 13.35 18.32 9.21
C ILE A 133 12.60 19.21 10.18
N PHE A 134 13.31 20.14 10.81
CA PHE A 134 12.73 21.08 11.75
C PHE A 134 12.37 22.36 11.01
N TYR A 135 11.08 22.67 10.95
CA TYR A 135 10.57 23.89 10.35
C TYR A 135 10.58 25.02 11.37
N VAL A 136 11.28 26.11 11.04
CA VAL A 136 11.57 27.20 11.97
C VAL A 136 11.33 28.54 11.27
N LEU A 137 10.77 29.52 11.97
CA LEU A 137 10.66 30.89 11.42
C LEU A 137 12.04 31.47 11.11
N LYS A 138 12.18 32.20 10.00
CA LYS A 138 13.47 32.80 9.58
C LYS A 138 14.17 33.60 10.69
N ASN A 139 13.44 34.39 11.47
CA ASN A 139 13.97 35.18 12.59
C ASN A 139 14.36 34.34 13.81
N LYS A 140 13.86 33.11 13.94
CA LYS A 140 14.12 32.20 15.06
C LYS A 140 15.19 31.15 14.77
N LYS A 141 15.66 31.03 13.53
CA LYS A 141 16.71 30.07 13.12
C LYS A 141 17.97 30.18 13.99
N GLY A 142 18.40 31.40 14.32
CA GLY A 142 19.59 31.65 15.14
C GLY A 142 19.47 31.05 16.55
N GLU A 143 18.30 31.18 17.16
CA GLU A 143 18.00 30.63 18.51
C GLU A 143 18.00 29.09 18.50
N VAL A 144 17.42 28.47 17.46
CA VAL A 144 17.38 27.01 17.30
C VAL A 144 18.77 26.41 17.04
N ILE A 145 19.61 27.10 16.25
CA ILE A 145 20.99 26.64 16.00
C ILE A 145 21.87 26.86 17.24
N GLY A 146 21.74 28.02 17.89
CA GLY A 146 22.56 28.44 19.02
C GLY A 146 23.97 28.91 18.61
N LYS A 147 24.65 29.61 19.52
CA LYS A 147 26.04 30.06 19.32
C LYS A 147 26.95 28.84 19.12
N ASN A 148 27.80 28.86 18.09
CA ASN A 148 28.68 27.74 17.73
C ASN A 148 27.92 26.39 17.54
N ALA A 149 26.66 26.47 17.11
CA ALA A 149 25.77 25.33 16.92
C ALA A 149 25.50 24.51 18.20
N SER A 150 25.59 25.13 19.38
CA SER A 150 25.41 24.46 20.68
C SER A 150 24.05 23.76 20.79
N ASN A 151 22.97 24.45 20.43
CA ASN A 151 21.60 24.00 20.64
C ASN A 151 21.26 22.88 19.67
N ILE A 152 21.58 23.05 18.37
CA ILE A 152 21.34 22.00 17.37
C ILE A 152 22.18 20.74 17.62
N LYS A 153 23.38 20.85 18.22
CA LYS A 153 24.17 19.68 18.65
C LYS A 153 23.45 18.90 19.76
N ALA A 154 22.87 19.58 20.74
CA ALA A 154 22.08 18.95 21.79
C ALA A 154 20.83 18.25 21.22
N LEU A 155 20.10 18.92 20.32
CA LEU A 155 18.95 18.33 19.63
C LEU A 155 19.35 17.11 18.80
N ARG A 156 20.47 17.16 18.08
CA ARG A 156 20.98 16.02 17.30
C ARG A 156 21.38 14.84 18.18
N LYS A 157 21.86 15.08 19.41
CA LYS A 157 22.11 14.01 20.38
C LYS A 157 20.81 13.34 20.84
N LYS A 158 19.72 14.11 20.95
CA LYS A 158 18.40 13.63 21.39
C LYS A 158 17.65 12.88 20.29
N TYR A 159 17.66 13.41 19.06
CA TYR A 159 16.79 12.91 17.99
C TYR A 159 17.54 12.28 16.81
N GLY A 160 18.84 12.52 16.66
CA GLY A 160 19.64 12.03 15.52
C GLY A 160 19.91 13.12 14.48
N LYS A 161 19.86 12.77 13.19
CA LYS A 161 20.20 13.73 12.12
C LYS A 161 19.08 14.76 11.99
N ILE A 162 19.42 16.04 12.08
CA ILE A 162 18.47 17.16 11.96
C ILE A 162 18.93 18.14 10.90
N VAL A 163 18.01 18.49 10.00
CA VAL A 163 18.07 19.60 9.06
C VAL A 163 17.12 20.69 9.54
N VAL A 164 17.60 21.93 9.60
CA VAL A 164 16.76 23.09 9.95
C VAL A 164 16.35 23.79 8.67
N LYS A 165 15.04 23.82 8.41
CA LYS A 165 14.44 24.49 7.24
C LYS A 165 13.70 25.73 7.71
N THR A 166 13.99 26.86 7.08
CA THR A 166 13.27 28.10 7.37
C THR A 166 12.00 28.18 6.55
N VAL A 167 10.92 28.61 7.20
CA VAL A 167 9.67 29.05 6.57
C VAL A 167 9.44 30.53 6.85
#